data_AF-A0A1Z5JFR7-F1
#
_entry.id   AF-A0A1Z5JFR7-F1
#
_cell.length_a   1.000
_cell.length_b   1.000
_cell.length_c   1.000
_cell.angle_alpha   90.00
_cell.angle_beta   90.00
_cell.angle_gamma   90.00
#
_symmetry.space_group_name_H-M   'P 1'
#
loop_
_entity.id
_entity.type
_entity.pdbx_description
1 polymer ?
#
loop_
_entity_poly.entity_id
_entity_poly.type
_entity_poly.pdbx_seq_one_letter_code
_entity_poly.pdbx_strand_id
1 'polypeptide(L)'
;MHSVSTSRRNCYDNSLRTTLRRSSTSHDAISTIREPSKGKSKTKTESFTNKQSTTPLFWHNASDPTVFHYHNTTTTGLTFRIRGNPLPLQRHRQTRRGFVYNPSQTAQTAFRQVLESQLVSQPETPLFEETIPLHMSCHFYMKRSLSDFVAQTRGRPLKMAAATVLSTRTPDVDNLAKFVLDSLNGLLYADDQQIVSLSVQKLRDNEGECWGYTDVHVSVVSDKDGSSMLLTDDPESIRHVLQVKNHLV
;
A
#
# COMPACT_ATOMS: atom_id res chain seq x y z
N MET A 1 28.89 -24.27 -57.11
CA MET A 1 28.76 -24.90 -58.44
C MET A 1 27.88 -26.14 -58.31
N HIS A 2 26.99 -26.33 -59.28
CA HIS A 2 26.00 -27.39 -59.59
C HIS A 2 26.23 -28.80 -58.97
N SER A 3 25.24 -29.66 -58.67
CA SER A 3 24.05 -30.15 -59.41
C SER A 3 23.11 -30.92 -58.45
N VAL A 4 21.78 -30.79 -58.40
CA VAL A 4 20.67 -31.32 -59.25
C VAL A 4 20.45 -32.86 -59.29
N SER A 5 19.20 -33.27 -58.98
CA SER A 5 18.41 -34.46 -59.43
C SER A 5 18.60 -35.81 -58.70
N THR A 6 17.59 -36.66 -58.36
CA THR A 6 16.12 -36.73 -58.60
C THR A 6 15.43 -37.81 -57.71
N SER A 7 14.15 -37.54 -57.35
CA SER A 7 12.95 -38.41 -57.39
C SER A 7 12.90 -39.82 -56.77
N ARG A 8 11.92 -40.05 -55.86
CA ARG A 8 10.67 -40.82 -56.17
C ARG A 8 9.60 -40.69 -55.08
N ARG A 9 8.35 -40.65 -55.57
CA ARG A 9 7.04 -40.46 -54.89
C ARG A 9 6.60 -41.69 -54.10
N ASN A 10 5.71 -41.50 -53.13
CA ASN A 10 4.40 -42.17 -53.21
C ASN A 10 3.31 -41.39 -52.46
N CYS A 11 2.22 -41.15 -53.17
CA CYS A 11 0.94 -40.62 -52.69
C CYS A 11 -0.01 -41.80 -52.48
N TYR A 12 -0.96 -41.70 -51.55
CA TYR A 12 -2.31 -42.22 -51.78
C TYR A 12 -3.34 -41.25 -51.20
N ASP A 13 -4.22 -40.84 -52.11
CA ASP A 13 -5.44 -40.06 -52.00
C ASP A 13 -6.61 -41.03 -51.76
N ASN A 14 -7.65 -40.60 -51.05
CA ASN A 14 -9.01 -40.70 -51.61
C ASN A 14 -10.01 -39.78 -50.92
N SER A 15 -10.23 -38.69 -51.63
CA SER A 15 -11.40 -37.81 -51.72
C SER A 15 -12.80 -38.50 -51.59
N LEU A 16 -13.73 -37.92 -50.83
CA LEU A 16 -14.84 -37.02 -51.23
C LEU A 16 -16.09 -37.71 -51.86
N ARG A 17 -17.28 -37.40 -51.34
CA ARG A 17 -18.34 -36.53 -51.95
C ARG A 17 -19.74 -36.84 -51.35
N THR A 18 -20.44 -35.89 -50.71
CA THR A 18 -21.48 -34.95 -51.26
C THR A 18 -22.70 -35.68 -51.84
N THR A 19 -23.98 -35.46 -51.45
CA THR A 19 -24.88 -34.29 -51.68
C THR A 19 -26.23 -34.51 -50.95
N LEU A 20 -26.82 -33.56 -50.19
CA LEU A 20 -27.83 -32.54 -50.57
C LEU A 20 -29.17 -33.03 -51.20
N ARG A 21 -30.30 -32.93 -50.45
CA ARG A 21 -31.50 -32.05 -50.69
C ARG A 21 -32.87 -32.63 -50.23
N ARG A 22 -33.55 -31.82 -49.39
CA ARG A 22 -34.96 -31.30 -49.39
C ARG A 22 -36.21 -32.23 -49.40
N SER A 23 -37.09 -31.92 -48.40
CA SER A 23 -38.59 -31.75 -48.40
C SER A 23 -39.49 -32.91 -48.85
N SER A 24 -40.68 -33.22 -48.31
CA SER A 24 -41.73 -32.51 -47.54
C SER A 24 -42.81 -33.53 -47.06
N THR A 25 -43.69 -33.10 -46.14
CA THR A 25 -45.10 -33.56 -45.88
C THR A 25 -45.33 -35.01 -45.41
N SER A 26 -46.27 -35.42 -44.55
CA SER A 26 -47.31 -34.84 -43.67
C SER A 26 -47.97 -36.03 -42.92
N HIS A 27 -48.49 -35.81 -41.69
CA HIS A 27 -49.70 -36.41 -41.07
C HIS A 27 -49.58 -36.64 -39.54
N ASP A 28 -50.40 -35.86 -38.83
CA ASP A 28 -51.33 -36.20 -37.72
C ASP A 28 -50.87 -37.08 -36.54
N ALA A 29 -50.86 -36.46 -35.35
CA ALA A 29 -51.53 -37.01 -34.16
C ALA A 29 -51.79 -35.92 -33.11
N ILE A 30 -53.03 -35.89 -32.64
CA ILE A 30 -53.63 -34.97 -31.67
C ILE A 30 -53.28 -35.42 -30.23
N SER A 31 -53.01 -34.47 -29.32
CA SER A 31 -53.78 -34.27 -28.07
C SER A 31 -52.96 -33.79 -26.86
N THR A 32 -53.61 -32.88 -26.14
CA THR A 32 -53.58 -32.71 -24.67
C THR A 32 -52.50 -31.83 -24.06
N ILE A 33 -52.90 -30.57 -23.85
CA ILE A 33 -52.37 -29.63 -22.87
C ILE A 33 -52.57 -30.21 -21.46
N ARG A 34 -51.49 -30.30 -20.68
CA ARG A 34 -51.51 -30.39 -19.21
C ARG A 34 -50.48 -29.41 -18.65
N GLU A 35 -50.94 -28.44 -17.87
CA GLU A 35 -50.08 -27.59 -17.03
C GLU A 35 -49.40 -28.41 -15.92
N PRO A 36 -48.14 -28.10 -15.55
CA PRO A 36 -47.58 -28.51 -14.27
C PRO A 36 -47.58 -27.38 -13.23
N SER A 37 -48.12 -27.78 -12.09
CA SER A 37 -48.27 -27.15 -10.78
C SER A 37 -47.01 -26.53 -10.14
N LYS A 38 -47.28 -25.48 -9.33
CA LYS A 38 -46.42 -24.81 -8.34
C LYS A 38 -45.56 -25.78 -7.50
N GLY A 39 -44.23 -25.70 -7.65
CA GLY A 39 -43.24 -26.28 -6.76
C GLY A 39 -42.77 -25.29 -5.70
N LYS A 40 -42.78 -25.73 -4.43
CA LYS A 40 -42.44 -24.96 -3.23
C LYS A 40 -40.94 -24.59 -3.20
N SER A 41 -40.63 -23.30 -3.20
CA SER A 41 -39.28 -22.78 -2.94
C SER A 41 -38.86 -23.05 -1.49
N LYS A 42 -37.82 -23.85 -1.30
CA LYS A 42 -37.12 -23.97 -0.02
C LYS A 42 -36.16 -22.79 0.11
N THR A 43 -36.53 -21.83 0.95
CA THR A 43 -35.69 -20.70 1.37
C THR A 43 -34.47 -21.24 2.10
N LYS A 44 -33.31 -21.20 1.44
CA LYS A 44 -32.02 -21.48 2.07
C LYS A 44 -31.59 -20.17 2.75
N THR A 45 -31.83 -20.09 4.06
CA THR A 45 -31.35 -18.98 4.89
C THR A 45 -29.83 -19.00 4.87
N GLU A 46 -29.24 -18.27 3.93
CA GLU A 46 -27.83 -17.92 3.96
C GLU A 46 -27.62 -16.96 5.12
N SER A 47 -27.11 -17.48 6.23
CA SER A 47 -26.58 -16.68 7.31
C SER A 47 -25.35 -15.95 6.79
N PHE A 48 -25.55 -14.76 6.23
CA PHE A 48 -24.50 -13.79 5.96
C PHE A 48 -23.93 -13.30 7.29
N THR A 49 -22.95 -14.01 7.84
CA THR A 49 -22.05 -13.45 8.85
C THR A 49 -21.05 -12.55 8.15
N ASN A 50 -21.50 -11.38 7.71
CA ASN A 50 -20.62 -10.34 7.19
C ASN A 50 -19.98 -9.59 8.36
N LYS A 51 -18.99 -10.19 9.03
CA LYS A 51 -18.05 -9.45 9.87
C LYS A 51 -16.94 -8.93 8.96
N GLN A 52 -17.22 -7.86 8.21
CA GLN A 52 -16.18 -7.04 7.62
C GLN A 52 -15.40 -6.41 8.78
N SER A 53 -14.24 -6.97 9.10
CA SER A 53 -13.23 -6.32 9.93
C SER A 53 -12.73 -5.09 9.17
N THR A 54 -13.37 -3.94 9.36
CA THR A 54 -13.04 -2.66 8.70
C THR A 54 -11.81 -2.01 9.35
N THR A 55 -10.71 -2.74 9.49
CA THR A 55 -9.46 -2.11 9.89
C THR A 55 -8.93 -1.34 8.69
N PRO A 56 -8.76 -0.01 8.77
CA PRO A 56 -8.21 0.77 7.68
C PRO A 56 -6.77 0.34 7.38
N LEU A 57 -6.30 0.60 6.17
CA LEU A 57 -4.94 0.24 5.74
C LEU A 57 -3.88 0.94 6.59
N PHE A 58 -4.13 2.21 6.87
CA PHE A 58 -3.34 3.07 7.75
C PHE A 58 -4.26 3.80 8.72
N TRP A 59 -3.76 4.12 9.90
CA TRP A 59 -4.47 4.89 10.92
C TRP A 59 -3.49 5.62 11.82
N HIS A 60 -4.01 6.38 12.77
CA HIS A 60 -3.25 6.91 13.89
C HIS A 60 -4.07 6.79 15.17
N ASN A 61 -3.39 6.78 16.30
CA ASN A 61 -4.01 6.90 17.61
C ASN A 61 -3.83 8.34 18.13
N ALA A 62 -4.72 8.79 19.02
CA ALA A 62 -4.59 10.09 19.66
C ALA A 62 -3.30 10.22 20.52
N SER A 63 -2.72 9.09 20.93
CA SER A 63 -1.46 9.03 21.67
C SER A 63 -0.21 8.97 20.79
N ASP A 64 -0.38 8.78 19.48
CA ASP A 64 0.77 8.71 18.57
C ASP A 64 1.41 10.09 18.44
N PRO A 65 2.75 10.18 18.32
CA PRO A 65 3.42 11.46 18.23
C PRO A 65 2.96 12.19 16.96
N THR A 66 2.61 13.46 17.12
CA THR A 66 2.52 14.47 16.05
C THR A 66 3.07 15.76 16.66
N VAL A 67 4.35 16.01 16.45
CA VAL A 67 5.11 17.05 17.12
C VAL A 67 5.68 17.99 16.08
N PHE A 68 5.26 19.25 16.14
CA PHE A 68 5.86 20.32 15.35
C PHE A 68 7.05 20.90 16.10
N HIS A 69 8.14 21.14 15.35
CA HIS A 69 9.33 21.80 15.84
C HIS A 69 9.34 23.23 15.32
N TYR A 70 9.62 24.19 16.19
CA TYR A 70 9.58 25.61 15.86
C TYR A 70 10.87 26.32 16.26
N HIS A 71 11.28 27.31 15.46
CA HIS A 71 12.30 28.29 15.83
C HIS A 71 11.76 29.68 15.52
N ASN A 72 11.66 30.55 16.53
CA ASN A 72 11.14 31.91 16.41
C ASN A 72 9.84 32.00 15.60
N THR A 73 8.87 31.13 15.91
CA THR A 73 7.55 30.99 15.25
C THR A 73 7.51 30.32 13.87
N THR A 74 8.66 30.02 13.26
CA THR A 74 8.74 29.28 11.99
C THR A 74 8.81 27.78 12.26
N THR A 75 8.04 26.98 11.52
CA THR A 75 8.12 25.51 11.55
C THR A 75 9.47 25.07 10.99
N THR A 76 10.31 24.47 11.84
CA THR A 76 11.62 23.92 11.46
C THR A 76 11.61 22.41 11.30
N GLY A 77 10.52 21.75 11.68
CA GLY A 77 10.37 20.31 11.49
C GLY A 77 9.03 19.76 11.94
N LEU A 78 8.80 18.51 11.61
CA LEU A 78 7.61 17.75 11.99
C LEU A 78 8.01 16.31 12.27
N THR A 79 7.50 15.73 13.35
CA THR A 79 7.63 14.31 13.68
C THR A 79 6.26 13.71 13.83
N PHE A 80 5.99 12.62 13.11
CA PHE A 80 4.70 11.96 13.18
C PHE A 80 4.81 10.45 13.02
N ARG A 81 3.75 9.75 13.47
CA ARG A 81 3.60 8.30 13.32
C ARG A 81 2.32 7.97 12.55
N ILE A 82 2.45 7.05 11.61
CA ILE A 82 1.32 6.42 10.91
C ILE A 82 1.35 4.93 11.18
N ARG A 83 0.30 4.41 11.80
CA ARG A 83 0.10 2.99 12.09
C ARG A 83 -0.39 2.26 10.84
N GLY A 84 -0.05 0.97 10.77
CA GLY A 84 -0.29 0.12 9.61
C GLY A 84 1.01 -0.45 9.09
N ASN A 85 0.95 -1.63 8.46
CA ASN A 85 2.15 -2.28 7.96
C ASN A 85 2.79 -1.42 6.86
N PRO A 86 4.07 -1.02 6.98
CA PRO A 86 4.76 -0.26 5.93
C PRO A 86 4.67 -0.98 4.59
N LEU A 87 4.31 -0.23 3.54
CA LEU A 87 4.14 -0.75 2.19
C LEU A 87 5.23 -0.20 1.26
N PRO A 88 5.82 -1.05 0.41
CA PRO A 88 6.77 -0.57 -0.58
C PRO A 88 6.04 0.07 -1.76
N LEU A 89 6.70 1.00 -2.43
CA LEU A 89 6.25 1.51 -3.72
C LEU A 89 6.29 0.36 -4.72
N GLN A 90 5.14 0.05 -5.29
CA GLN A 90 5.06 -0.91 -6.37
C GLN A 90 5.39 -0.21 -7.69
N ARG A 91 6.17 -0.88 -8.53
CA ARG A 91 6.47 -0.37 -9.87
C ARG A 91 5.19 -0.19 -10.67
N HIS A 92 5.17 0.87 -11.49
CA HIS A 92 4.08 1.13 -12.42
C HIS A 92 3.81 -0.11 -13.29
N ARG A 93 2.54 -0.34 -13.59
CA ARG A 93 2.10 -1.49 -14.39
C ARG A 93 1.52 -1.02 -15.70
N GLN A 94 1.84 -1.75 -16.76
CA GLN A 94 1.25 -1.57 -18.07
C GLN A 94 0.09 -2.55 -18.24
N THR A 95 -1.05 -2.04 -18.65
CA THR A 95 -2.20 -2.86 -19.04
C THR A 95 -1.98 -3.42 -20.45
N ARG A 96 -2.69 -4.50 -20.80
CA ARG A 96 -2.69 -5.04 -22.18
C ARG A 96 -3.13 -4.02 -23.24
N ARG A 97 -3.80 -2.94 -22.84
CA ARG A 97 -4.27 -1.85 -23.71
C ARG A 97 -3.28 -0.68 -23.82
N GLY A 98 -2.11 -0.78 -23.20
CA GLY A 98 -1.05 0.24 -23.24
C GLY A 98 -1.12 1.31 -22.14
N PHE A 99 -2.16 1.33 -21.30
CA PHE A 99 -2.23 2.29 -20.18
C PHE A 99 -1.26 1.92 -19.06
N VAL A 100 -0.51 2.91 -18.57
CA VAL A 100 0.34 2.82 -17.38
C VAL A 100 -0.46 3.30 -16.17
N TYR A 101 -0.42 2.56 -15.07
CA TYR A 101 -1.01 2.99 -13.80
C TYR A 101 -0.10 2.71 -12.62
N ASN A 102 -0.23 3.52 -11.57
CA ASN A 102 0.43 3.33 -10.29
C ASN A 102 -0.44 2.43 -9.38
N PRO A 103 -0.07 1.17 -9.15
CA PRO A 103 -0.84 0.29 -8.28
C PRO A 103 -0.78 0.68 -6.79
N SER A 104 0.18 1.51 -6.37
CA SER A 104 0.28 2.02 -4.99
C SER A 104 -0.58 3.24 -4.72
N GLN A 105 -1.21 3.85 -5.75
CA GLN A 105 -1.91 5.13 -5.62
C GLN A 105 -2.93 5.16 -4.48
N THR A 106 -3.79 4.14 -4.38
CA THR A 106 -4.81 4.08 -3.32
C THR A 106 -4.20 4.01 -1.93
N ALA A 107 -3.10 3.26 -1.77
CA ALA A 107 -2.41 3.15 -0.50
C ALA A 107 -1.69 4.46 -0.13
N GLN A 108 -1.09 5.15 -1.11
CA GLN A 108 -0.45 6.45 -0.92
C GLN A 108 -1.47 7.50 -0.48
N THR A 109 -2.63 7.55 -1.13
CA THR A 109 -3.74 8.43 -0.73
C THR A 109 -4.20 8.13 0.70
N ALA A 110 -4.36 6.86 1.08
CA ALA A 110 -4.74 6.49 2.45
C ALA A 110 -3.68 6.91 3.48
N PHE A 111 -2.39 6.76 3.17
CA PHE A 111 -1.29 7.20 4.04
C PHE A 111 -1.31 8.74 4.21
N ARG A 112 -1.43 9.47 3.09
CA ARG A 112 -1.53 10.93 3.07
C ARG A 112 -2.69 11.45 3.92
N GLN A 113 -3.88 10.85 3.77
CA GLN A 113 -5.08 11.26 4.51
C GLN A 113 -4.94 11.12 6.03
N VAL A 114 -4.19 10.11 6.51
CA VAL A 114 -3.91 9.99 7.94
C VAL A 114 -3.10 11.19 8.42
N LEU A 115 -2.06 11.60 7.70
CA LEU A 115 -1.29 12.78 8.06
C LEU A 115 -2.13 14.07 7.94
N GLU A 116 -2.90 14.24 6.87
CA GLU A 116 -3.80 15.41 6.72
C GLU A 116 -4.72 15.56 7.94
N SER A 117 -5.26 14.45 8.47
CA SER A 117 -6.09 14.47 9.68
C SER A 117 -5.33 14.86 10.96
N GLN A 118 -4.01 14.66 10.98
CA GLN A 118 -3.13 15.11 12.07
C GLN A 118 -2.71 16.58 11.92
N LEU A 119 -2.74 17.12 10.69
CA LEU A 119 -2.32 18.49 10.36
C LEU A 119 -3.47 19.52 10.35
N VAL A 120 -4.68 19.18 10.82
CA VAL A 120 -5.90 20.00 10.70
C VAL A 120 -5.75 21.46 11.14
N SER A 121 -4.84 21.74 12.08
CA SER A 121 -4.59 23.11 12.56
C SER A 121 -3.64 23.93 11.69
N GLN A 122 -3.06 23.35 10.64
CA GLN A 122 -2.08 24.02 9.79
C GLN A 122 -2.77 24.71 8.60
N PRO A 123 -2.42 25.98 8.33
CA PRO A 123 -3.16 26.81 7.39
C PRO A 123 -2.87 26.46 5.93
N GLU A 124 -1.70 25.90 5.62
CA GLU A 124 -1.21 25.79 4.24
C GLU A 124 -0.48 24.47 4.00
N THR A 125 -0.64 23.96 2.78
CA THR A 125 0.09 22.83 2.22
C THR A 125 0.68 23.25 0.87
N PRO A 126 1.95 22.93 0.55
CA PRO A 126 2.87 22.13 1.36
C PRO A 126 3.31 22.83 2.65
N LEU A 127 3.58 22.05 3.71
CA LEU A 127 3.99 22.57 5.01
C LEU A 127 5.32 23.35 4.96
N PHE A 128 6.23 22.93 4.09
CA PHE A 128 7.52 23.58 3.84
C PHE A 128 7.52 24.19 2.45
N GLU A 129 7.94 25.46 2.36
CA GLU A 129 8.05 26.20 1.09
C GLU A 129 9.06 25.54 0.14
N GLU A 130 8.84 25.68 -1.17
CA GLU A 130 9.59 24.98 -2.23
C GLU A 130 11.11 25.19 -2.20
N THR A 131 11.58 26.33 -1.69
CA THR A 131 13.01 26.68 -1.66
C THR A 131 13.77 26.13 -0.45
N ILE A 132 13.07 25.52 0.50
CA ILE A 132 13.64 25.06 1.76
C ILE A 132 14.22 23.64 1.58
N PRO A 133 15.52 23.42 1.83
CA PRO A 133 16.12 22.09 1.81
C PRO A 133 15.76 21.32 3.09
N LEU A 134 15.42 20.04 2.92
CA LEU A 134 14.89 19.20 3.98
C LEU A 134 15.75 17.94 4.18
N HIS A 135 15.84 17.52 5.44
CA HIS A 135 16.27 16.19 5.83
C HIS A 135 15.05 15.39 6.28
N MET A 136 14.92 14.17 5.77
CA MET A 136 13.88 13.23 6.17
C MET A 136 14.49 11.96 6.76
N SER A 137 13.97 11.52 7.90
CA SER A 137 14.28 10.24 8.53
C SER A 137 13.02 9.40 8.64
N CYS A 138 13.07 8.17 8.12
CA CYS A 138 11.95 7.23 8.12
C CYS A 138 12.35 5.91 8.82
N HIS A 139 11.62 5.56 9.87
CA HIS A 139 11.74 4.28 10.56
C HIS A 139 10.52 3.41 10.27
N PHE A 140 10.74 2.31 9.54
CA PHE A 140 9.71 1.37 9.13
C PHE A 140 9.65 0.18 10.08
N TYR A 141 8.64 0.11 10.93
CA TYR A 141 8.42 -1.02 11.82
C TYR A 141 7.49 -2.02 11.14
N MET A 142 8.06 -3.11 10.64
CA MET A 142 7.34 -4.11 9.85
C MET A 142 6.44 -4.98 10.72
N LYS A 143 5.24 -5.29 10.22
CA LYS A 143 4.30 -6.22 10.85
C LYS A 143 4.94 -7.58 11.12
N ARG A 144 4.70 -8.12 12.31
CA ARG A 144 5.14 -9.48 12.68
C ARG A 144 4.27 -10.55 12.04
N SER A 145 4.91 -11.63 11.59
CA SER A 145 4.21 -12.83 11.13
C SER A 145 3.63 -13.60 12.31
N LEU A 146 2.52 -14.34 12.13
CA LEU A 146 1.91 -15.10 13.24
C LEU A 146 2.88 -16.12 13.85
N SER A 147 3.79 -16.69 13.05
CA SER A 147 4.80 -17.64 13.53
C SER A 147 5.79 -17.04 14.53
N ASP A 148 5.92 -15.71 14.61
CA ASP A 148 6.76 -15.04 15.61
C ASP A 148 6.13 -15.04 17.01
N PHE A 149 4.81 -15.24 17.10
CA PHE A 149 4.07 -15.22 18.36
C PHE A 149 3.97 -16.62 18.98
N VAL A 150 3.92 -16.66 20.32
CA VAL A 150 3.58 -17.89 21.05
C VAL A 150 2.18 -18.35 20.64
N ALA A 151 2.02 -19.66 20.45
CA ALA A 151 0.79 -20.29 19.95
C ALA A 151 0.28 -19.71 18.61
N GLN A 152 1.15 -19.05 17.84
CA GLN A 152 0.83 -18.43 16.54
C GLN A 152 -0.37 -17.45 16.60
N THR A 153 -0.58 -16.82 17.75
CA THR A 153 -1.74 -15.96 18.00
C THR A 153 -1.27 -14.53 18.26
N ARG A 154 -1.78 -13.56 17.49
CA ARG A 154 -1.43 -12.14 17.64
C ARG A 154 -1.86 -11.62 19.01
N GLY A 155 -1.07 -10.72 19.60
CA GLY A 155 -1.29 -10.19 20.94
C GLY A 155 -0.77 -11.10 22.07
N ARG A 156 -0.32 -12.32 21.77
CA ARG A 156 0.49 -13.12 22.69
C ARG A 156 1.93 -12.62 22.73
N PRO A 157 2.76 -13.02 23.72
CA PRO A 157 4.18 -12.71 23.72
C PRO A 157 4.89 -13.24 22.46
N LEU A 158 5.97 -12.56 22.06
CA LEU A 158 6.86 -13.03 21.00
C LEU A 158 7.71 -14.21 21.49
N LYS A 159 8.03 -15.14 20.58
CA LYS A 159 9.00 -16.20 20.84
C LYS A 159 10.39 -15.58 21.04
N MET A 160 11.21 -16.17 21.92
CA MET A 160 12.58 -15.71 22.17
C MET A 160 13.43 -15.60 20.90
N ALA A 161 13.35 -16.61 20.01
CA ALA A 161 14.06 -16.59 18.72
C ALA A 161 13.58 -15.50 17.76
N ALA A 162 12.41 -14.89 18.01
CA ALA A 162 11.88 -13.81 17.21
C ALA A 162 12.20 -12.42 17.82
N ALA A 163 12.82 -12.31 18.99
CA ALA A 163 12.97 -11.02 19.68
C ALA A 163 13.88 -10.00 18.97
N THR A 164 14.64 -10.39 17.94
CA THR A 164 15.49 -9.47 17.15
C THR A 164 14.68 -8.32 16.55
N VAL A 165 15.22 -7.11 16.64
CA VAL A 165 14.60 -5.87 16.15
C VAL A 165 14.88 -5.64 14.67
N LEU A 166 16.07 -6.03 14.17
CA LEU A 166 16.44 -5.82 12.77
C LEU A 166 15.64 -6.71 11.81
N SER A 167 15.20 -6.12 10.69
CA SER A 167 14.44 -6.82 9.65
C SER A 167 15.28 -7.01 8.39
N THR A 168 15.62 -8.27 8.08
CA THR A 168 16.28 -8.65 6.82
C THR A 168 15.29 -9.12 5.74
N ARG A 169 14.01 -9.23 6.08
CA ARG A 169 12.96 -9.70 5.15
C ARG A 169 12.57 -8.59 4.19
N THR A 170 12.08 -8.96 3.00
CA THR A 170 11.42 -8.03 2.08
C THR A 170 10.30 -7.24 2.78
N PRO A 171 9.99 -6.03 2.33
CA PRO A 171 10.46 -5.35 1.10
C PRO A 171 11.76 -4.57 1.29
N ASP A 172 12.37 -4.13 0.18
CA ASP A 172 13.57 -3.30 0.19
C ASP A 172 13.30 -1.92 0.80
N VAL A 173 14.28 -1.40 1.53
CA VAL A 173 14.12 -0.15 2.29
C VAL A 173 13.98 1.06 1.36
N ASP A 174 14.58 1.04 0.17
CA ASP A 174 14.46 2.12 -0.82
C ASP A 174 13.04 2.21 -1.38
N ASN A 175 12.37 1.07 -1.59
CA ASN A 175 10.97 1.06 -2.04
C ASN A 175 10.02 1.53 -0.93
N LEU A 176 10.31 1.23 0.33
CA LEU A 176 9.56 1.79 1.48
C LEU A 176 9.72 3.32 1.54
N ALA A 177 10.95 3.81 1.37
CA ALA A 177 11.24 5.24 1.34
C ALA A 177 10.49 5.95 0.21
N LYS A 178 10.58 5.41 -1.02
CA LYS A 178 9.85 5.96 -2.18
C LYS A 178 8.34 6.02 -1.96
N PHE A 179 7.75 5.01 -1.29
CA PHE A 179 6.32 5.04 -0.99
C PHE A 179 5.95 6.24 -0.12
N VAL A 180 6.71 6.49 0.95
CA VAL A 180 6.48 7.62 1.84
C VAL A 180 6.72 8.94 1.12
N LEU A 181 7.83 9.06 0.39
CA LEU A 181 8.16 10.29 -0.35
C LEU A 181 7.06 10.68 -1.34
N ASP A 182 6.59 9.73 -2.15
CA ASP A 182 5.50 9.96 -3.10
C ASP A 182 4.17 10.28 -2.39
N SER A 183 3.91 9.69 -1.22
CA SER A 183 2.66 9.91 -0.47
C SER A 183 2.58 11.31 0.14
N LEU A 184 3.73 11.87 0.52
CA LEU A 184 3.85 13.14 1.23
C LEU A 184 4.11 14.34 0.29
N ASN A 185 4.39 14.07 -0.99
CA ASN A 185 4.61 15.10 -1.99
C ASN A 185 3.36 15.97 -2.18
N GLY A 186 3.53 17.29 -2.22
CA GLY A 186 2.46 18.29 -2.21
C GLY A 186 1.66 18.35 -0.91
N LEU A 187 2.08 17.65 0.16
CA LEU A 187 1.51 17.80 1.51
C LEU A 187 2.55 18.40 2.46
N LEU A 188 3.74 17.81 2.54
CA LEU A 188 4.82 18.34 3.38
C LEU A 188 5.74 19.27 2.62
N TYR A 189 6.07 18.95 1.37
CA TYR A 189 6.95 19.72 0.49
C TYR A 189 6.33 19.78 -0.91
N ALA A 190 6.74 20.74 -1.72
CA ALA A 190 6.21 20.94 -3.07
C ALA A 190 6.68 19.84 -4.04
N ASP A 191 7.94 19.42 -3.91
CA ASP A 191 8.58 18.45 -4.78
C ASP A 191 9.67 17.65 -4.02
N ASP A 192 9.93 16.39 -4.41
CA ASP A 192 10.89 15.53 -3.72
C ASP A 192 12.34 15.99 -3.89
N GLN A 193 12.62 16.89 -4.85
CA GLN A 193 13.92 17.58 -4.98
C GLN A 193 14.33 18.37 -3.72
N GLN A 194 13.36 18.76 -2.87
CA GLN A 194 13.65 19.45 -1.61
C GLN A 194 14.34 18.54 -0.58
N ILE A 195 14.23 17.21 -0.72
CA ILE A 195 14.85 16.26 0.21
C ILE A 195 16.33 16.08 -0.15
N VAL A 196 17.19 16.85 0.51
CA VAL A 196 18.65 16.82 0.28
C VAL A 196 19.37 15.75 1.10
N SER A 197 18.70 15.20 2.12
CA SER A 197 19.21 14.13 2.97
C SER A 197 18.09 13.17 3.37
N LEU A 198 18.36 11.87 3.30
CA LEU A 198 17.39 10.81 3.61
C LEU A 198 18.04 9.71 4.46
N SER A 199 17.54 9.50 5.67
CA SER A 199 17.90 8.39 6.54
C SER A 199 16.75 7.39 6.62
N VAL A 200 17.01 6.11 6.36
CA VAL A 200 15.96 5.09 6.31
C VAL A 200 16.39 3.83 7.04
N GLN A 201 15.51 3.33 7.90
CA GLN A 201 15.73 2.08 8.62
C GLN A 201 14.48 1.21 8.60
N LYS A 202 14.67 -0.10 8.47
CA LYS A 202 13.58 -1.08 8.53
C LYS A 202 13.81 -2.04 9.69
N LEU A 203 12.85 -2.02 10.61
CA LEU A 203 12.86 -2.76 11.86
C LEU A 203 11.65 -3.70 11.91
N ARG A 204 11.55 -4.48 12.98
CA ARG A 204 10.42 -5.36 13.25
C ARG A 204 9.63 -4.76 14.41
N ASP A 205 8.32 -4.64 14.22
CA ASP A 205 7.43 -4.09 15.24
C ASP A 205 7.40 -4.99 16.49
N ASN A 206 7.49 -4.37 17.67
CA ASN A 206 7.45 -4.99 18.98
C ASN A 206 6.40 -4.34 19.90
N GLU A 207 5.60 -3.39 19.39
CA GLU A 207 4.57 -2.70 20.14
C GLU A 207 3.22 -3.39 19.98
N GLY A 208 2.45 -3.48 21.08
CA GLY A 208 1.08 -3.98 21.08
C GLY A 208 0.91 -5.31 20.34
N GLU A 209 0.08 -5.30 19.30
CA GLU A 209 -0.21 -6.49 18.46
C GLU A 209 0.71 -6.62 17.24
N CYS A 210 1.74 -5.79 17.16
CA CYS A 210 2.76 -5.72 16.12
C CYS A 210 2.18 -5.64 14.69
N TRP A 211 1.25 -4.72 14.48
CA TRP A 211 0.59 -4.49 13.18
C TRP A 211 1.46 -3.71 12.19
N GLY A 212 2.57 -3.15 12.66
CA GLY A 212 3.47 -2.29 11.93
C GLY A 212 3.07 -0.82 12.02
N TYR A 213 4.06 0.04 11.81
CA TYR A 213 3.90 1.50 11.73
C TYR A 213 5.11 2.14 11.06
N THR A 214 4.97 3.39 10.64
CA THR A 214 6.03 4.21 10.07
C THR A 214 6.17 5.47 10.91
N ASP A 215 7.37 5.71 11.42
CA ASP A 215 7.73 6.98 12.04
C ASP A 215 8.49 7.82 11.02
N VAL A 216 8.08 9.08 10.89
CA VAL A 216 8.70 10.05 9.97
C VAL A 216 9.09 11.28 10.76
N HIS A 217 10.34 11.70 10.57
CA HIS A 217 10.85 12.98 11.04
C HIS A 217 11.32 13.77 9.83
N VAL A 218 10.86 15.01 9.70
CA VAL A 218 11.30 15.96 8.68
C VAL A 218 11.81 17.22 9.37
N SER A 219 12.91 17.75 8.88
CA SER A 219 13.58 18.94 9.45
C SER A 219 14.18 19.80 8.35
N VAL A 220 14.19 21.11 8.58
CA VAL A 220 14.88 22.08 7.72
C VAL A 220 16.39 21.93 7.89
N VAL A 221 17.11 21.90 6.78
CA VAL A 221 18.58 21.89 6.75
C VAL A 221 19.06 23.31 6.53
N SER A 222 20.04 23.78 7.30
CA SER A 222 20.65 25.10 7.09
C SER A 222 21.96 24.97 6.31
N ASP A 223 22.13 25.78 5.27
CA ASP A 223 23.35 25.82 4.43
C ASP A 223 24.62 26.25 5.17
N LYS A 224 24.50 26.78 6.40
CA LYS A 224 25.62 27.48 7.07
C LYS A 224 26.77 26.57 7.47
N ASP A 225 26.54 25.28 7.62
CA ASP A 225 27.57 24.33 7.98
C ASP A 225 27.34 23.06 7.18
N GLY A 226 28.15 22.77 6.14
CA GLY A 226 28.25 21.43 5.52
C GLY A 226 28.70 20.33 6.50
N SER A 227 28.44 20.51 7.80
CA SER A 227 28.76 19.76 8.99
C SER A 227 27.64 19.94 10.02
N SER A 228 26.39 19.62 9.68
CA SER A 228 25.36 19.26 10.67
C SER A 228 24.41 18.17 10.16
N MET A 229 24.93 17.21 9.39
CA MET A 229 24.15 16.03 8.95
C MET A 229 23.90 15.00 10.06
N LEU A 230 24.32 15.25 11.30
CA LEU A 230 24.12 14.36 12.44
C LEU A 230 23.76 15.15 13.68
N LEU A 231 22.52 15.65 13.77
CA LEU A 231 21.85 15.57 15.07
C LEU A 231 21.36 14.12 15.18
N THR A 232 22.29 13.27 15.61
CA THR A 232 21.98 11.98 16.21
C THR A 232 20.84 12.17 17.20
N ASP A 233 19.88 11.26 17.14
CA ASP A 233 18.86 10.95 18.14
C ASP A 233 19.23 11.39 19.56
N ASP A 234 19.06 12.67 19.89
CA ASP A 234 19.21 13.18 21.25
C ASP A 234 17.80 13.22 21.87
N PRO A 235 17.47 12.25 22.75
CA PRO A 235 16.16 12.19 23.38
C PRO A 235 15.88 13.38 24.32
N GLU A 236 16.87 14.21 24.65
CA GLU A 236 16.70 15.38 25.54
C GLU A 236 16.27 16.66 24.82
N SER A 237 16.45 16.77 23.50
CA SER A 237 16.07 17.97 22.73
C SER A 237 14.55 18.09 22.46
N ILE A 238 13.76 17.08 22.84
CA ILE A 238 12.29 17.13 22.84
C ILE A 238 11.81 17.74 24.17
N ARG A 239 12.00 19.05 24.34
CA ARG A 239 11.27 19.83 25.35
C ARG A 239 10.76 21.12 24.74
N HIS A 240 9.56 21.06 24.17
CA HIS A 240 8.47 21.98 24.52
C HIS A 240 7.17 21.49 23.86
N VAL A 241 6.28 20.95 24.69
CA VAL A 241 4.94 20.52 24.32
C VAL A 241 4.04 21.75 24.29
N LEU A 242 3.55 22.16 23.11
CA LEU A 242 2.31 22.91 23.02
C LEU A 242 1.16 21.91 22.90
N GLN A 243 0.62 21.52 24.05
CA GLN A 243 -0.65 20.83 24.12
C GLN A 243 -1.73 21.87 23.78
N VAL A 244 -2.25 21.83 22.55
CA VAL A 244 -3.41 22.65 22.17
C VAL A 244 -4.58 22.14 23.01
N LYS A 245 -4.84 22.82 24.13
CA LYS A 245 -6.06 22.63 24.92
C LYS A 245 -7.21 23.16 24.08
N ASN A 246 -7.97 22.26 23.46
CA ASN A 246 -9.31 22.57 22.98
C ASN A 246 -10.15 22.97 24.20
N HIS A 247 -10.40 24.26 24.38
CA HIS A 247 -11.53 24.74 25.17
C HIS A 247 -12.65 25.06 24.19
N LEU A 248 -13.62 24.16 24.14
CA LEU A 248 -14.97 24.44 23.69
C LEU A 248 -15.53 25.55 24.59
N VAL A 249 -15.98 26.64 23.97
CA VAL A 249 -17.01 27.53 24.51
C VAL A 249 -18.30 27.19 23.80
#